data_AF-A0ABD1WWU9-F1
#
_entry.id   AF-A0ABD1WWU9-F1
#
_cell.length_a   1.000
_cell.length_b   1.000
_cell.length_c   1.000
_cell.angle_alpha   90.00
_cell.angle_beta   90.00
_cell.angle_gamma   90.00
#
_symmetry.space_group_name_H-M   'P 1'
#
loop_
_entity.id
_entity.type
_entity.pdbx_description
1 polymer ?
#
loop_
_entity_poly.entity_id
_entity_poly.type
_entity_poly.pdbx_seq_one_letter_code
_entity_poly.pdbx_strand_id
1 'polypeptide(L)'
;MSHDSVGAILTHCGWSSFIEGLTFGHPLIALPFLVDQGLNARIIADKQIGIEIPKNDEDGSYTKNSVSDSVKLLMVENEGKKFRDKAKEISAIFGDRELHGGYIDNFINFLENHMIMSNASTSG
;
A
#
# COMPACT_ATOMS: atom_id res chain seq x y z
N MET A 1 -6.12 13.55 -1.83
CA MET A 1 -5.50 12.59 -2.76
C MET A 1 -6.22 12.46 -4.11
N SER A 2 -7.51 12.75 -4.19
CA SER A 2 -8.33 12.64 -5.42
C SER A 2 -8.13 13.75 -6.46
N HIS A 3 -7.13 14.61 -6.33
CA HIS A 3 -6.93 15.73 -7.25
C HIS A 3 -6.09 15.27 -8.44
N ASP A 4 -6.50 15.60 -9.67
CA ASP A 4 -5.86 15.12 -10.91
C ASP A 4 -4.39 15.53 -11.05
N SER A 5 -3.97 16.59 -10.36
CA SER A 5 -2.56 17.03 -10.31
C SER A 5 -1.66 16.17 -9.41
N VAL A 6 -2.21 15.23 -8.64
CA VAL A 6 -1.43 14.28 -7.84
C VAL A 6 -1.02 13.10 -8.73
N GLY A 7 0.29 12.85 -8.85
CA GLY A 7 0.81 11.80 -9.73
C GLY A 7 1.47 10.61 -9.02
N ALA A 8 1.80 10.74 -7.73
CA ALA A 8 2.41 9.70 -6.89
C ALA A 8 2.35 10.11 -5.41
N ILE A 9 2.65 9.16 -4.51
CA ILE A 9 2.83 9.42 -3.07
C ILE A 9 4.23 9.05 -2.64
N LEU A 10 4.91 9.95 -1.94
CA LEU A 10 6.07 9.61 -1.11
C LEU A 10 5.58 9.23 0.30
N THR A 11 5.91 8.02 0.76
CA THR A 11 5.42 7.50 2.04
C THR A 11 6.50 6.75 2.81
N HIS A 12 6.44 6.87 4.13
CA HIS A 12 7.17 6.00 5.06
C HIS A 12 6.66 4.55 5.12
N CYS A 13 5.75 4.14 4.23
CA CYS A 13 5.22 2.78 4.13
C CYS A 13 4.28 2.34 5.27
N GLY A 14 3.63 3.28 5.98
CA GLY A 14 2.51 2.93 6.85
C GLY A 14 1.31 2.39 6.06
N TRP A 15 0.60 1.40 6.63
CA TRP A 15 -0.54 0.76 5.97
C TRP A 15 -1.62 1.75 5.53
N SER A 16 -1.95 2.75 6.34
CA SER A 16 -2.97 3.75 5.98
C SER A 16 -2.64 4.49 4.68
N SER A 17 -1.40 4.98 4.55
CA SER A 17 -0.96 5.69 3.33
C SER A 17 -0.84 4.75 2.12
N PHE A 18 -0.50 3.48 2.37
CA PHE A 18 -0.50 2.44 1.34
C PHE A 18 -1.90 2.25 0.77
N ILE A 19 -2.90 2.05 1.63
CA ILE A 19 -4.31 1.89 1.21
C ILE A 19 -4.79 3.15 0.51
N GLU A 20 -4.61 4.33 1.11
CA GLU A 20 -5.11 5.59 0.56
C GLU A 20 -4.56 5.85 -0.86
N GLY A 21 -3.27 5.60 -1.06
CA GLY A 21 -2.66 5.76 -2.38
C GLY A 21 -3.25 4.86 -3.44
N LEU A 22 -3.40 3.59 -3.13
CA LEU A 22 -3.92 2.62 -4.09
C LEU A 22 -5.41 2.81 -4.35
N THR A 23 -6.19 3.23 -3.36
CA THR A 23 -7.61 3.59 -3.55
C THR A 23 -7.79 4.65 -4.63
N PHE A 24 -6.84 5.59 -4.77
CA PHE A 24 -6.85 6.61 -5.83
C PHE A 24 -5.96 6.28 -7.04
N GLY A 25 -5.38 5.08 -7.09
CA GLY A 25 -4.54 4.63 -8.20
C GLY A 25 -3.19 5.33 -8.33
N HIS A 26 -2.70 5.92 -7.23
CA HIS A 26 -1.40 6.59 -7.20
C HIS A 26 -0.29 5.58 -6.88
N PRO A 27 0.79 5.52 -7.68
CA PRO A 27 1.92 4.67 -7.34
C PRO A 27 2.68 5.22 -6.11
N LEU A 28 3.36 4.31 -5.41
CA LEU A 28 4.01 4.62 -4.14
C LEU A 28 5.53 4.76 -4.30
N ILE A 29 6.11 5.76 -3.67
CA ILE A 29 7.55 5.92 -3.46
C ILE A 29 7.80 5.63 -1.99
N ALA A 30 8.42 4.50 -1.71
CA ALA A 30 8.68 3.99 -0.38
C ALA A 30 9.97 4.59 0.20
N LEU A 31 9.85 5.20 1.37
CA LEU A 31 10.92 5.78 2.17
C LEU A 31 10.86 5.23 3.62
N PRO A 32 11.09 3.93 3.84
CA PRO A 32 10.94 3.31 5.15
C PRO A 32 12.01 3.78 6.16
N PHE A 33 11.60 4.03 7.40
CA PHE A 33 12.49 4.40 8.52
C PHE A 33 12.51 3.34 9.63
N LEU A 34 11.40 2.62 9.84
CA LEU A 34 11.24 1.60 10.89
C LEU A 34 11.16 0.18 10.30
N VAL A 35 11.28 -0.84 11.16
CA VAL A 35 11.42 -2.25 10.75
C VAL A 35 10.17 -2.78 10.05
N ASP A 36 8.98 -2.49 10.56
CA ASP A 36 7.70 -2.90 9.97
C ASP A 36 7.45 -2.26 8.60
N GLN A 37 7.95 -1.04 8.40
CA GLN A 37 7.86 -0.30 7.14
C GLN A 37 8.70 -0.94 6.03
N GLY A 38 9.78 -1.64 6.37
CA GLY A 38 10.60 -2.37 5.41
C GLY A 38 9.85 -3.53 4.73
N LEU A 39 8.98 -4.24 5.48
CA LEU A 39 8.14 -5.28 4.90
C LEU A 39 7.13 -4.70 3.92
N ASN A 40 6.52 -3.56 4.27
CA ASN A 40 5.61 -2.86 3.39
C ASN A 40 6.31 -2.31 2.13
N ALA A 41 7.51 -1.74 2.27
CA ALA A 41 8.33 -1.30 1.14
C ALA A 41 8.62 -2.46 0.16
N ARG A 42 8.95 -3.63 0.69
CA ARG A 42 9.17 -4.83 -0.12
C ARG A 42 7.91 -5.27 -0.86
N ILE A 43 6.74 -5.25 -0.21
CA ILE A 43 5.46 -5.53 -0.87
C ILE A 43 5.19 -4.54 -2.01
N ILE A 44 5.49 -3.26 -1.81
CA ILE A 44 5.33 -2.21 -2.84
C ILE A 44 6.15 -2.57 -4.09
N ALA A 45 7.41 -2.91 -3.89
CA ALA A 45 8.32 -3.28 -4.98
C ALA A 45 7.92 -4.61 -5.65
N ASP A 46 7.66 -5.65 -4.87
CA ASP A 46 7.33 -7.00 -5.36
C ASP A 46 6.01 -7.03 -6.15
N LYS A 47 5.02 -6.23 -5.72
CA LYS A 47 3.73 -6.09 -6.44
C LYS A 47 3.78 -5.08 -7.59
N GLN A 48 4.92 -4.42 -7.79
CA GLN A 48 5.13 -3.42 -8.84
C GLN A 48 4.11 -2.26 -8.78
N ILE A 49 3.67 -1.89 -7.59
CA ILE A 49 2.76 -0.75 -7.36
C ILE A 49 3.53 0.53 -7.00
N GLY A 50 4.86 0.45 -6.97
CA GLY A 50 5.73 1.54 -6.59
C GLY A 50 7.19 1.10 -6.56
N ILE A 51 8.04 1.97 -6.02
CA ILE A 51 9.49 1.75 -5.89
C ILE A 51 9.94 2.08 -4.47
N GLU A 52 10.99 1.41 -4.01
CA GLU A 52 11.71 1.77 -2.78
C GLU A 52 12.89 2.67 -3.11
N ILE A 53 13.09 3.72 -2.32
CA ILE A 53 14.23 4.63 -2.48
C ILE A 53 15.50 3.87 -2.08
N PRO A 54 16.53 3.83 -2.94
CA PRO A 54 17.80 3.19 -2.60
C PRO A 54 18.48 3.87 -1.41
N LYS A 55 19.03 3.06 -0.50
CA LYS A 55 19.91 3.51 0.57
C LYS A 55 21.36 3.49 0.10
N ASN A 56 22.19 4.31 0.74
CA ASN A 56 23.63 4.19 0.62
C ASN A 56 24.08 2.86 1.24
N ASP A 57 24.88 2.09 0.50
CA ASP A 57 25.38 0.77 0.92
C ASP A 57 26.36 0.85 2.10
N GLU A 58 27.03 2.00 2.30
CA GLU A 58 28.03 2.20 3.35
C GLU A 58 27.41 2.48 4.72
N ASP A 59 26.44 3.39 4.78
CA ASP A 59 25.87 3.90 6.04
C ASP A 59 24.35 3.73 6.17
N GLY A 60 23.68 3.18 5.14
CA GLY A 60 22.24 2.98 5.12
C GLY A 60 21.41 4.28 5.01
N SER A 61 22.06 5.42 4.73
CA SER A 61 21.38 6.72 4.66
C SER A 61 20.65 6.92 3.33
N TYR A 62 19.63 7.78 3.35
CA TYR A 62 19.01 8.30 2.14
C TYR A 62 19.71 9.58 1.71
N THR A 63 19.95 9.72 0.41
CA THR A 63 20.56 10.93 -0.16
C THR A 63 19.52 11.76 -0.91
N LYS A 64 19.76 13.07 -1.01
CA LYS A 64 18.92 13.96 -1.84
C LYS A 64 18.78 13.43 -3.28
N ASN A 65 19.85 12.89 -3.85
CA ASN A 65 19.85 12.34 -5.20
C ASN A 65 18.97 11.09 -5.27
N SER A 66 19.13 10.13 -4.34
CA SER A 66 18.28 8.91 -4.32
C SER A 66 16.78 9.23 -4.28
N VAL A 67 16.37 10.25 -3.51
CA VAL A 67 14.98 10.70 -3.44
C VAL A 67 14.55 11.35 -4.76
N SER A 68 15.34 12.30 -5.26
CA SER A 68 15.03 13.03 -6.50
C SER A 68 14.93 12.10 -7.71
N ASP A 69 15.87 11.17 -7.83
CA ASP A 69 15.93 10.22 -8.95
C ASP A 69 14.77 9.24 -8.89
N SER A 70 14.38 8.77 -7.69
CA SER A 70 13.20 7.91 -7.51
C SER A 70 11.90 8.64 -7.90
N VAL A 71 11.74 9.90 -7.49
CA VAL A 71 10.58 10.72 -7.88
C VAL A 71 10.53 10.88 -9.39
N LYS A 72 11.66 11.22 -10.02
CA LYS A 72 11.75 11.41 -11.47
C LYS A 72 11.45 10.11 -12.23
N LEU A 73 12.06 9.00 -11.81
CA LEU A 73 11.84 7.67 -12.39
C LEU A 73 10.35 7.32 -12.39
N LEU A 74 9.69 7.46 -11.23
CA LEU A 74 8.30 7.05 -11.09
C LEU A 74 7.32 7.98 -11.80
N MET A 75 7.58 9.28 -11.83
CA MET A 75 6.62 10.27 -12.35
C MET A 75 6.82 10.62 -13.82
N VAL A 76 8.07 10.65 -14.29
CA VAL A 76 8.42 11.22 -15.61
C VAL A 76 8.91 10.15 -16.58
N GLU A 77 9.72 9.22 -16.11
CA GLU A 77 10.39 8.26 -16.98
C GLU A 77 9.45 7.15 -17.45
N ASN A 78 9.81 6.52 -18.58
CA ASN A 78 9.01 5.47 -19.21
C ASN A 78 9.01 4.19 -18.37
N GLU A 79 10.13 3.92 -17.72
CA GLU A 79 10.36 2.86 -16.74
C GLU A 79 9.34 2.96 -15.58
N GLY A 80 8.94 4.18 -15.23
CA GLY A 80 7.91 4.46 -14.23
C GLY A 80 6.49 4.07 -14.66
N LYS A 81 6.22 3.98 -15.97
CA LYS A 81 4.87 3.76 -16.51
C LYS A 81 4.25 2.47 -16.01
N LYS A 82 5.03 1.39 -15.90
CA LYS A 82 4.54 0.10 -15.40
C LYS A 82 3.95 0.21 -13.98
N PHE A 83 4.55 1.02 -13.11
CA PHE A 83 4.08 1.21 -11.74
C PHE A 83 2.81 2.08 -11.70
N ARG A 84 2.78 3.15 -12.51
CA ARG A 84 1.58 4.01 -12.67
C ARG A 84 0.38 3.21 -13.18
N ASP A 85 0.59 2.39 -14.19
CA ASP A 85 -0.46 1.54 -14.77
C ASP A 85 -0.91 0.47 -13.76
N LYS A 86 0.03 -0.15 -13.04
CA LYS A 86 -0.28 -1.17 -12.04
C LYS A 86 -1.04 -0.60 -10.85
N ALA A 87 -0.69 0.59 -10.38
CA ALA A 87 -1.42 1.28 -9.31
C ALA A 87 -2.87 1.57 -9.73
N LYS A 88 -3.09 2.04 -10.97
CA LYS A 88 -4.44 2.25 -11.52
C LYS A 88 -5.22 0.94 -11.63
N GLU A 89 -4.60 -0.14 -12.11
CA GLU A 89 -5.23 -1.47 -12.16
C GLU A 89 -5.71 -1.92 -10.77
N ILE A 90 -4.82 -1.82 -9.78
CA ILE A 90 -5.11 -2.27 -8.42
C ILE A 90 -6.13 -1.36 -7.71
N SER A 91 -6.27 -0.10 -8.12
CA SER A 91 -7.30 0.80 -7.57
C SER A 91 -8.72 0.27 -7.72
N ALA A 92 -8.99 -0.57 -8.72
CA ALA A 92 -10.27 -1.24 -8.88
C ALA A 92 -10.61 -2.17 -7.70
N ILE A 93 -9.60 -2.67 -6.99
CA ILE A 93 -9.78 -3.51 -5.79
C ILE A 93 -9.84 -2.62 -4.54
N PHE A 94 -8.85 -1.74 -4.36
CA PHE A 94 -8.74 -0.91 -3.14
C PHE A 94 -9.79 0.22 -3.08
N GLY A 95 -10.44 0.53 -4.20
CA GLY A 95 -11.56 1.47 -4.28
C GLY A 95 -12.94 0.81 -4.19
N ASP A 96 -13.02 -0.52 -4.22
CA ASP A 96 -14.28 -1.25 -4.25
C ASP A 96 -14.90 -1.37 -2.86
N ARG A 97 -15.88 -0.50 -2.59
CA ARG A 97 -16.60 -0.48 -1.31
C ARG A 97 -17.54 -1.66 -1.13
N GLU A 98 -18.08 -2.23 -2.21
CA GLU A 98 -18.97 -3.39 -2.12
C GLU A 98 -18.17 -4.62 -1.73
N LEU A 99 -17.01 -4.83 -2.38
CA LEU A 99 -16.07 -5.89 -2.03
C LEU A 99 -15.61 -5.76 -0.57
N HIS A 100 -15.23 -4.55 -0.14
CA HIS A 100 -14.84 -4.30 1.25
C HIS A 100 -15.97 -4.56 2.24
N GLY A 101 -17.20 -4.16 1.90
CA GLY A 101 -18.40 -4.46 2.68
C GLY A 101 -18.60 -5.97 2.84
N GLY A 102 -18.48 -6.73 1.74
CA GLY A 102 -18.58 -8.19 1.76
C GLY A 102 -17.53 -8.86 2.66
N TYR A 103 -16.29 -8.34 2.74
CA TYR A 103 -15.30 -8.86 3.69
C TYR A 103 -15.71 -8.64 5.15
N ILE A 104 -16.27 -7.46 5.46
CA ILE A 104 -16.74 -7.14 6.81
C ILE A 104 -17.94 -8.01 7.17
N ASP A 105 -18.91 -8.15 6.26
CA ASP A 105 -20.10 -8.98 6.48
C ASP A 105 -19.72 -10.45 6.70
N ASN A 106 -18.80 -10.99 5.88
CA ASN A 106 -18.28 -12.34 6.07
C ASN A 106 -17.59 -12.52 7.42
N PHE A 107 -16.83 -11.51 7.87
CA PHE A 107 -16.17 -11.53 9.17
C PHE A 107 -17.19 -11.51 10.32
N ILE A 108 -18.22 -10.65 10.23
CA ILE A 108 -19.32 -10.60 11.21
C ILE A 108 -20.05 -11.95 11.26
N ASN A 109 -20.43 -12.50 10.10
CA ASN A 109 -21.07 -13.80 10.00
C ASN A 109 -20.21 -14.91 10.63
N PHE A 110 -18.90 -14.89 10.42
CA PHE A 110 -17.99 -15.84 11.04
C PHE A 110 -18.03 -15.74 12.58
N LEU A 111 -17.94 -14.52 13.11
CA LEU A 111 -17.99 -14.28 14.55
C LEU A 111 -19.32 -14.71 15.17
N GLU A 112 -20.45 -14.35 14.57
CA GLU A 112 -21.77 -14.74 15.07
C GLU A 112 -21.90 -16.27 15.13
N ASN A 113 -21.50 -16.98 14.07
CA ASN A 113 -21.64 -18.42 14.00
C ASN A 113 -20.67 -19.21 14.90
N HIS A 114 -19.53 -18.63 15.30
CA HIS A 114 -18.53 -19.35 16.12
C HIS A 114 -18.43 -18.86 17.57
N MET A 115 -18.84 -17.62 17.87
CA MET A 115 -18.86 -17.06 19.23
C MET A 115 -20.20 -17.31 19.95
N ILE A 116 -21.32 -17.40 19.22
CA ILE A 116 -22.62 -17.75 19.84
C ILE A 116 -22.61 -19.23 20.30
N MET A 117 -21.90 -20.10 19.58
CA MET A 117 -21.74 -21.51 19.94
C MET A 117 -20.87 -21.72 21.18
N SER A 118 -19.91 -20.84 21.50
CA SER A 118 -19.08 -21.00 22.70
C SER A 118 -19.83 -20.64 23.99
N ASN A 119 -20.79 -19.73 23.93
CA ASN A 119 -21.57 -19.27 25.11
C ASN A 119 -22.74 -20.21 25.46
N ALA A 120 -23.19 -21.05 24.52
CA ALA A 120 -24.21 -22.07 24.78
C ALA A 120 -23.66 -23.31 25.51
N SER A 121 -22.34 -23.55 25.45
CA SER A 121 -21.66 -24.71 26.07
C SER A 121 -21.12 -24.48 27.49
N THR A 122 -21.18 -23.26 28.02
CA THR A 122 -20.71 -22.90 29.39
C THR A 122 -21.84 -22.70 30.41
N SER A 123 -23.09 -22.98 30.04
CA SER A 123 -24.27 -22.86 30.90
C SER A 123 -24.91 -24.21 31.28
N GLY A 124 -24.17 -25.31 31.15
CA GLY A 124 -24.56 -26.66 31.59
C GLY A 124 -23.89 -27.09 32.87
#